data_AF-A0A2H3CNU0-F1
#
_entry.id   AF-A0A2H3CNU0-F1
#
_cell.length_a   1.000
_cell.length_b   1.000
_cell.length_c   1.000
_cell.angle_alpha   90.00
_cell.angle_beta   90.00
_cell.angle_gamma   90.00
#
_symmetry.space_group_name_H-M   'P 1'
#
loop_
_entity.id
_entity.type
_entity.pdbx_description
1 polymer ?
#
loop_
_entity_poly.entity_id
_entity_poly.type
_entity_poly.pdbx_seq_one_letter_code
_entity_poly.pdbx_strand_id
1 'polypeptide(L)'
;MISGDPNIRTLNTSSFAQQAITFLCLNFNGVSTKYNELPVNQDCSSGIRSQINFPSCWDGMNVDSEDHKSHVAFPSTGPDNGTCDDPNFSVTIPRIFMEVYWLTQGFQDQRSEAMTPQQPFLFSNGDPTGYGYHAEFFNGWESGVLQRAINECHCNPYGDPSCCVAAGTFTIDQNAKCYVSNTVDEITTGNLTTLPGANPVQAPCYEDYVATYMPAVVGPVYVSTEEGVVPNGTTEVGHIEFCVCVCVRACAFSRMRLSRLRERDMDVFVGHLVRLGLQTPVKLFY
;
A
#
# COMPACT_ATOMS: atom_id res chain seq x y z
N MET A 1 -0.23 -6.70 9.59
CA MET A 1 1.06 -5.98 9.72
C MET A 1 0.95 -4.63 9.06
N ILE A 2 1.52 -3.58 9.67
CA ILE A 2 1.52 -2.21 9.15
C ILE A 2 2.97 -1.70 8.97
N SER A 3 3.22 -0.95 7.90
CA SER A 3 4.45 -0.16 7.72
C SER A 3 4.09 1.31 7.47
N GLY A 4 4.93 2.21 7.97
CA GLY A 4 4.68 3.66 7.93
C GLY A 4 3.73 4.18 9.01
N ASP A 5 3.45 5.47 8.96
CA ASP A 5 2.61 6.19 9.90
C ASP A 5 2.02 7.45 9.22
N PRO A 6 0.68 7.58 9.13
CA PRO A 6 0.02 8.69 8.46
C PRO A 6 0.25 10.07 9.10
N ASN A 7 0.80 10.14 10.30
CA ASN A 7 0.94 11.38 11.07
C ASN A 7 2.35 11.99 11.04
N ILE A 8 3.29 11.36 10.33
CA ILE A 8 4.68 11.84 10.26
C ILE A 8 4.82 12.88 9.14
N ARG A 9 5.50 14.00 9.45
CA ARG A 9 5.81 15.09 8.48
C ARG A 9 7.30 15.42 8.40
N THR A 10 8.13 14.71 9.14
CA THR A 10 9.57 14.93 9.18
C THR A 10 10.33 13.61 9.21
N LEU A 11 11.50 13.59 8.57
CA LEU A 11 12.38 12.43 8.56
C LEU A 11 13.25 12.36 9.82
N ASN A 12 13.09 11.27 10.57
CA ASN A 12 14.08 10.76 11.51
C ASN A 12 14.98 9.77 10.76
N THR A 13 16.17 10.24 10.38
CA THR A 13 17.15 9.45 9.63
C THR A 13 17.69 8.25 10.40
N SER A 14 17.45 8.14 11.70
CA SER A 14 17.82 6.95 12.50
C SER A 14 16.71 5.90 12.59
N SER A 15 15.50 6.19 12.08
CA SER A 15 14.36 5.28 12.14
C SER A 15 14.29 4.40 10.89
N PHE A 16 14.53 3.10 11.02
CA PHE A 16 14.34 2.15 9.92
C PHE A 16 12.91 2.13 9.40
N ALA A 17 11.91 2.37 10.26
CA ALA A 17 10.51 2.47 9.84
C ALA A 17 10.25 3.66 8.90
N GLN A 18 10.95 4.77 9.08
CA GLN A 18 10.82 5.91 8.17
C GLN A 18 11.71 5.78 6.93
N GLN A 19 12.91 5.21 7.06
CA GLN A 19 13.76 4.87 5.91
C GLN A 19 13.10 3.85 4.97
N ALA A 20 12.12 3.09 5.46
CA ALA A 20 11.39 2.09 4.69
C ALA A 20 10.53 2.70 3.58
N ILE A 21 10.25 4.00 3.64
CA ILE A 21 9.43 4.75 2.69
C ILE A 21 10.32 5.62 1.84
N THR A 22 10.27 5.43 0.53
CA THR A 22 11.06 6.24 -0.41
C THR A 22 10.31 6.46 -1.70
N PHE A 23 10.70 7.49 -2.45
CA PHE A 23 10.07 7.87 -3.71
C PHE A 23 11.09 7.84 -4.84
N LEU A 24 10.72 7.28 -5.98
CA LEU A 24 11.46 7.50 -7.21
C LEU A 24 10.75 8.54 -8.07
N CYS A 25 11.51 9.55 -8.49
CA CYS A 25 11.15 10.37 -9.62
C CYS A 25 11.51 9.59 -10.89
N LEU A 26 10.51 9.02 -11.56
CA LEU A 26 10.75 8.09 -12.65
C LEU A 26 11.13 8.80 -13.94
N ASN A 27 12.15 8.27 -14.59
CA ASN A 27 12.53 8.64 -15.95
C ASN A 27 12.90 7.37 -16.74
N PHE A 28 11.96 6.83 -17.51
CA PHE A 28 12.19 5.59 -18.27
C PHE A 28 13.19 5.76 -19.43
N ASN A 29 13.50 7.00 -19.82
CA ASN A 29 14.49 7.32 -20.86
C ASN A 29 15.85 7.74 -20.28
N GLY A 30 16.03 7.64 -18.96
CA GLY A 30 17.23 8.12 -18.28
C GLY A 30 17.43 7.44 -16.94
N VAL A 31 17.86 8.22 -15.95
CA VAL A 31 18.11 7.75 -14.60
C VAL A 31 16.99 8.25 -13.70
N SER A 32 16.32 7.33 -13.01
CA SER A 32 15.38 7.66 -11.95
C SER A 32 16.16 8.06 -10.68
N THR A 33 15.70 9.10 -9.99
CA THR A 33 16.34 9.58 -8.75
C THR A 33 15.49 9.23 -7.53
N LYS A 34 16.15 8.81 -6.45
CA LYS A 34 15.51 8.41 -5.18
C LYS A 34 15.45 9.58 -4.19
N TYR A 35 14.33 9.69 -3.49
CA TYR A 35 14.02 10.69 -2.46
C TYR A 35 13.43 9.99 -1.22
N ASN A 36 13.53 10.62 -0.05
CA ASN A 36 12.85 10.15 1.17
C ASN A 36 11.48 10.83 1.37
N GLU A 37 11.22 11.84 0.56
CA GLU A 37 10.04 12.69 0.52
C GLU A 37 9.48 12.74 -0.91
N LEU A 38 8.29 13.32 -1.06
CA LEU A 38 7.76 13.62 -2.39
C LEU A 38 8.75 14.55 -3.14
N PRO A 39 9.17 14.25 -4.39
CA PRO A 39 10.24 14.97 -5.09
C PRO A 39 10.01 16.49 -5.24
N VAL A 40 10.78 17.30 -4.52
CA VAL A 40 10.67 18.77 -4.57
C VAL A 40 11.57 19.34 -5.67
N ASN A 41 11.07 20.34 -6.42
CA ASN A 41 11.76 20.96 -7.55
C ASN A 41 12.12 19.97 -8.66
N GLN A 42 11.32 18.91 -8.82
CA GLN A 42 11.52 17.89 -9.84
C GLN A 42 10.26 17.66 -10.66
N ASP A 43 10.47 17.60 -11.97
CA ASP A 43 9.51 17.06 -12.92
C ASP A 43 9.86 15.59 -13.17
N CYS A 44 8.97 14.70 -12.77
CA CYS A 44 9.11 13.27 -12.97
C CYS A 44 8.41 12.89 -14.27
N SER A 45 9.17 12.86 -15.36
CA SER A 45 8.66 12.65 -16.73
C SER A 45 7.88 11.36 -16.93
N SER A 46 8.13 10.36 -16.09
CA SER A 46 7.45 9.05 -16.12
C SER A 46 6.63 8.78 -14.86
N GLY A 47 6.29 9.82 -14.10
CA GLY A 47 5.52 9.72 -12.87
C GLY A 47 6.37 9.57 -11.60
N ILE A 48 5.72 9.51 -10.45
CA ILE A 48 6.36 9.24 -9.16
C ILE A 48 6.08 7.79 -8.79
N ARG A 49 7.06 7.07 -8.25
CA ARG A 49 6.83 5.76 -7.63
C ARG A 49 7.06 5.84 -6.14
N SER A 50 6.02 5.68 -5.34
CA SER A 50 6.19 5.46 -3.90
C SER A 50 6.57 4.00 -3.66
N GLN A 51 7.42 3.80 -2.66
CA GLN A 51 7.95 2.49 -2.29
C GLN A 51 7.86 2.37 -0.78
N ILE A 52 7.39 1.22 -0.29
CA ILE A 52 7.34 0.94 1.15
C ILE A 52 7.78 -0.49 1.44
N ASN A 53 8.74 -0.62 2.35
CA ASN A 53 9.19 -1.90 2.88
C ASN A 53 8.48 -2.22 4.19
N PHE A 54 8.11 -3.49 4.37
CA PHE A 54 7.69 -3.99 5.67
C PHE A 54 8.86 -4.56 6.46
N PRO A 55 8.77 -4.57 7.80
CA PRO A 55 9.59 -5.42 8.65
C PRO A 55 9.65 -6.87 8.14
N SER A 56 10.82 -7.51 8.25
CA SER A 56 11.02 -8.89 7.79
C SER A 56 11.67 -9.81 8.83
N CYS A 57 11.74 -9.35 10.08
CA CYS A 57 12.19 -10.11 11.23
C CYS A 57 11.02 -10.30 12.20
N TRP A 58 10.68 -11.54 12.50
CA TRP A 58 9.52 -11.93 13.28
C TRP A 58 9.93 -12.48 14.64
N ASP A 59 9.10 -12.25 15.66
CA ASP A 59 9.35 -12.68 17.03
C ASP A 59 9.23 -14.21 17.25
N GLY A 60 8.75 -14.95 16.24
CA GLY A 60 8.61 -16.40 16.29
C GLY A 60 7.38 -16.88 17.06
N MET A 61 6.55 -15.97 17.59
CA MET A 61 5.44 -16.29 18.48
C MET A 61 4.11 -15.70 18.02
N ASN A 62 4.07 -14.39 17.73
CA ASN A 62 2.82 -13.66 17.52
C ASN A 62 2.52 -13.50 16.03
N VAL A 63 1.45 -14.13 15.54
CA VAL A 63 1.00 -13.94 14.15
C VAL A 63 0.53 -12.50 13.85
N ASP A 64 0.15 -11.77 14.89
CA ASP A 64 -0.18 -10.34 14.88
C ASP A 64 -0.06 -9.79 16.31
N SER A 65 -0.01 -8.47 16.45
CA SER A 65 0.01 -7.75 17.74
C SER A 65 -1.16 -6.76 17.81
N GLU A 66 -1.53 -6.28 19.01
CA GLU A 66 -2.64 -5.32 19.16
C GLU A 66 -2.43 -4.02 18.37
N ASP A 67 -1.17 -3.59 18.22
CA ASP A 67 -0.78 -2.43 17.43
C ASP A 67 -0.44 -2.77 15.96
N HIS A 68 -0.57 -4.05 15.59
CA HIS A 68 -0.23 -4.62 14.27
C HIS A 68 1.22 -4.35 13.79
N LYS A 69 2.11 -3.93 14.69
CA LYS A 69 3.50 -3.53 14.41
C LYS A 69 4.53 -4.23 15.29
N SER A 70 4.28 -4.36 16.59
CA SER A 70 5.26 -4.82 17.59
C SER A 70 5.69 -6.29 17.48
N HIS A 71 4.97 -7.13 16.74
CA HIS A 71 5.35 -8.54 16.49
C HIS A 71 6.46 -8.71 15.45
N VAL A 72 6.89 -7.62 14.78
CA VAL A 72 7.95 -7.64 13.76
C VAL A 72 8.92 -6.47 13.86
N ALA A 73 10.12 -6.66 13.34
CA ALA A 73 11.19 -5.67 13.28
C ALA A 73 11.88 -5.61 11.91
N PHE A 74 12.53 -4.47 11.63
CA PHE A 74 13.39 -4.32 10.46
C PHE A 74 14.74 -5.04 10.67
N PRO A 75 15.39 -5.51 9.60
CA PRO A 75 16.73 -6.09 9.67
C PRO A 75 17.78 -5.16 10.27
N SER A 76 18.90 -5.74 10.71
CA SER A 76 20.00 -5.09 11.42
C SER A 76 20.59 -3.86 10.71
N THR A 77 20.56 -3.81 9.37
CA THR A 77 21.10 -2.70 8.58
C THR A 77 20.03 -1.85 7.90
N GLY A 78 18.76 -2.06 8.24
CA GLY A 78 17.63 -1.28 7.75
C GLY A 78 16.68 -2.04 6.83
N PRO A 79 15.75 -1.32 6.18
CA PRO A 79 14.63 -1.91 5.46
C PRO A 79 15.04 -2.66 4.17
N ASP A 80 16.19 -2.30 3.59
CA ASP A 80 16.61 -2.82 2.29
C ASP A 80 17.52 -4.05 2.37
N ASN A 81 18.22 -4.25 3.50
CA ASN A 81 19.19 -5.33 3.67
C ASN A 81 19.47 -5.56 5.14
N GLY A 82 20.02 -6.72 5.46
CA GLY A 82 20.52 -7.07 6.78
C GLY A 82 20.08 -8.47 7.19
N THR A 83 20.20 -8.70 8.49
CA THR A 83 19.92 -9.98 9.15
C THR A 83 19.00 -9.76 10.34
N CYS A 84 18.32 -10.83 10.74
CA CYS A 84 17.45 -10.85 11.92
C CYS A 84 18.25 -11.30 13.15
N ASP A 85 19.23 -10.48 13.55
CA ASP A 85 20.16 -10.81 14.63
C ASP A 85 19.65 -10.42 16.02
N ASP A 86 18.55 -9.67 16.10
CA ASP A 86 17.88 -9.38 17.37
C ASP A 86 17.29 -10.69 17.93
N PRO A 87 17.68 -11.12 19.15
CA PRO A 87 17.13 -12.33 19.74
C PRO A 87 15.61 -12.29 19.93
N ASN A 88 15.01 -11.11 20.04
CA ASN A 88 13.56 -10.94 20.15
C ASN A 88 12.85 -11.06 18.80
N PHE A 89 13.56 -10.95 17.68
CA PHE A 89 13.02 -11.01 16.32
C PHE A 89 13.93 -11.86 15.42
N SER A 90 14.22 -13.08 15.84
CA SER A 90 15.26 -13.91 15.22
C SER A 90 14.78 -14.73 14.00
N VAL A 91 13.48 -14.68 13.67
CA VAL A 91 12.92 -15.45 12.56
C VAL A 91 12.81 -14.59 11.31
N THR A 92 13.59 -14.88 10.29
CA THR A 92 13.45 -14.22 8.98
C THR A 92 12.17 -14.69 8.29
N ILE A 93 11.33 -13.74 7.90
CA ILE A 93 10.12 -13.98 7.11
C ILE A 93 10.28 -13.38 5.70
N PRO A 94 9.44 -13.82 4.74
CA PRO A 94 9.35 -13.16 3.44
C PRO A 94 9.22 -11.64 3.58
N ARG A 95 10.06 -10.91 2.86
CA ARG A 95 9.94 -9.46 2.79
C ARG A 95 8.67 -9.08 2.02
N ILE A 96 8.07 -7.96 2.39
CA ILE A 96 6.98 -7.37 1.60
C ILE A 96 7.47 -5.99 1.19
N PHE A 97 7.37 -5.70 -0.10
CA PHE A 97 7.86 -4.46 -0.67
C PHE A 97 6.83 -3.95 -1.68
N MET A 98 6.13 -2.87 -1.35
CA MET A 98 5.07 -2.40 -2.23
C MET A 98 5.52 -1.18 -3.01
N GLU A 99 5.16 -1.18 -4.29
CA GLU A 99 5.42 -0.09 -5.20
C GLU A 99 4.07 0.43 -5.72
N VAL A 100 3.88 1.74 -5.67
CA VAL A 100 2.71 2.38 -6.26
C VAL A 100 3.19 3.43 -7.25
N TYR A 101 2.74 3.30 -8.49
CA TYR A 101 3.05 4.20 -9.58
C TYR A 101 1.96 5.28 -9.67
N TRP A 102 2.37 6.53 -9.49
CA TRP A 102 1.55 7.71 -9.62
C TRP A 102 1.81 8.37 -10.97
N LEU A 103 0.79 8.43 -11.82
CA LEU A 103 0.87 9.05 -13.15
C LEU A 103 0.82 10.58 -13.07
N THR A 104 1.82 11.17 -12.42
CA THR A 104 1.90 12.61 -12.15
C THR A 104 2.29 13.46 -13.35
N GLN A 105 2.89 12.86 -14.38
CA GLN A 105 3.29 13.54 -15.61
C GLN A 105 2.11 14.17 -16.37
N GLY A 106 0.89 13.67 -16.17
CA GLY A 106 -0.33 14.24 -16.77
C GLY A 106 -0.73 15.61 -16.21
N PHE A 107 -0.12 16.05 -15.11
CA PHE A 107 -0.43 17.31 -14.43
C PHE A 107 0.65 18.40 -14.61
N GLN A 108 1.66 18.16 -15.46
CA GLN A 108 2.77 19.12 -15.61
C GLN A 108 2.34 20.43 -16.25
N ASP A 109 1.39 20.39 -17.19
CA ASP A 109 0.87 21.59 -17.85
C ASP A 109 0.16 22.53 -16.87
N GLN A 110 -0.45 21.97 -15.83
CA GLN A 110 -1.15 22.73 -14.79
C GLN A 110 -0.22 23.17 -13.67
N ARG A 111 0.99 22.62 -13.54
CA ARG A 111 1.86 22.74 -12.35
C ARG A 111 2.03 24.16 -11.81
N SER A 112 2.06 25.16 -12.69
CA SER A 112 2.16 26.58 -12.32
C SER A 112 0.93 27.15 -11.60
N GLU A 113 -0.22 26.49 -11.73
CA GLU A 113 -1.50 26.82 -11.09
C GLU A 113 -1.61 26.23 -9.67
N ALA A 114 -0.75 25.28 -9.30
CA ALA A 114 -0.77 24.69 -7.97
C ALA A 114 -0.38 25.70 -6.88
N MET A 115 -0.89 25.48 -5.66
CA MET A 115 -0.49 26.27 -4.49
C MET A 115 1.02 26.24 -4.24
N THR A 116 1.65 25.09 -4.51
CA THR A 116 3.10 24.88 -4.38
C THR A 116 3.65 24.34 -5.70
N PRO A 117 3.99 25.18 -6.69
CA PRO A 117 4.46 24.72 -8.00
C PRO A 117 5.73 23.86 -7.94
N GLN A 118 6.54 23.97 -6.89
CA GLN A 118 7.75 23.18 -6.71
C GLN A 118 7.46 21.71 -6.39
N GLN A 119 6.31 21.42 -5.76
CA GLN A 119 5.79 20.10 -5.47
C GLN A 119 4.26 20.22 -5.32
N PRO A 120 3.49 20.00 -6.40
CA PRO A 120 2.04 20.20 -6.38
C PRO A 120 1.29 19.02 -5.75
N PHE A 121 1.96 17.88 -5.54
CA PHE A 121 1.30 16.65 -5.13
C PHE A 121 1.28 16.48 -3.61
N LEU A 122 0.18 15.91 -3.10
CA LEU A 122 0.01 15.58 -1.69
C LEU A 122 -0.86 14.33 -1.50
N PHE A 123 -0.78 13.71 -0.34
CA PHE A 123 -1.62 12.55 0.00
C PHE A 123 -2.99 12.92 0.57
N SER A 124 -3.94 12.00 0.46
CA SER A 124 -5.34 12.14 0.93
C SER A 124 -5.48 12.46 2.41
N ASN A 125 -4.49 12.11 3.23
CA ASN A 125 -4.39 12.45 4.65
C ASN A 125 -3.88 13.89 4.89
N GLY A 126 -3.76 14.69 3.83
CA GLY A 126 -3.31 16.08 3.91
C GLY A 126 -1.80 16.24 3.97
N ASP A 127 -1.01 15.20 3.72
CA ASP A 127 0.45 15.26 3.78
C ASP A 127 1.07 15.77 2.46
N PRO A 128 1.66 16.98 2.43
CA PRO A 128 2.39 17.48 1.25
C PRO A 128 3.85 17.04 1.21
N THR A 129 4.34 16.34 2.24
CA THR A 129 5.76 15.98 2.39
C THR A 129 6.06 14.58 1.87
N GLY A 130 5.12 13.65 2.00
CA GLY A 130 5.30 12.24 1.66
C GLY A 130 5.67 11.34 2.84
N TYR A 131 6.02 11.90 4.00
CA TYR A 131 6.42 11.12 5.17
C TYR A 131 5.25 10.39 5.86
N GLY A 132 4.02 10.86 5.61
CA GLY A 132 2.77 10.26 6.07
C GLY A 132 2.31 9.07 5.23
N TYR A 133 3.18 8.53 4.36
CA TYR A 133 2.87 7.33 3.61
C TYR A 133 2.84 6.11 4.54
N HIS A 134 1.87 5.23 4.33
CA HIS A 134 1.75 3.99 5.09
C HIS A 134 1.10 2.94 4.22
N ALA A 135 1.20 1.70 4.67
CA ALA A 135 0.44 0.62 4.10
C ALA A 135 0.29 -0.55 5.04
N GLU A 136 -0.76 -1.33 4.79
CA GLU A 136 -1.12 -2.51 5.55
C GLU A 136 -1.08 -3.76 4.69
N PHE A 137 -0.64 -4.86 5.29
CA PHE A 137 -0.72 -6.17 4.69
C PHE A 137 -1.63 -7.08 5.51
N PHE A 138 -2.58 -7.69 4.81
CA PHE A 138 -3.47 -8.73 5.31
C PHE A 138 -3.39 -9.93 4.36
N ASN A 139 -3.17 -11.11 4.92
CA ASN A 139 -3.14 -12.33 4.12
C ASN A 139 -4.57 -12.84 3.87
N GLY A 140 -5.02 -12.72 2.62
CA GLY A 140 -6.30 -13.26 2.17
C GLY A 140 -6.20 -14.63 1.49
N TRP A 141 -5.04 -15.29 1.45
CA TRP A 141 -4.87 -16.55 0.73
C TRP A 141 -5.54 -17.73 1.45
N GLU A 142 -5.99 -18.73 0.69
CA GLU A 142 -6.47 -19.98 1.29
C GLU A 142 -5.34 -20.61 2.11
N SER A 143 -5.70 -21.20 3.25
CA SER A 143 -4.73 -21.79 4.16
C SER A 143 -3.79 -22.75 3.44
N GLY A 144 -2.47 -22.57 3.65
CA GLY A 144 -1.43 -23.38 3.06
C GLY A 144 -1.01 -23.01 1.63
N VAL A 145 -1.77 -22.20 0.88
CA VAL A 145 -1.35 -21.79 -0.47
C VAL A 145 -0.13 -20.88 -0.42
N LEU A 146 -0.16 -19.85 0.43
CA LEU A 146 0.98 -18.94 0.61
C LEU A 146 2.24 -19.69 1.09
N GLN A 147 2.08 -20.65 2.01
CA GLN A 147 3.20 -21.45 2.50
C GLN A 147 3.81 -22.32 1.40
N ARG A 148 2.99 -22.97 0.57
CA ARG A 148 3.48 -23.71 -0.60
C ARG A 148 4.21 -22.79 -1.56
N ALA A 149 3.65 -21.62 -1.84
CA ALA A 149 4.30 -20.64 -2.70
C ALA A 149 5.68 -20.26 -2.15
N ILE A 150 5.80 -19.92 -0.87
CA ILE A 150 7.09 -19.59 -0.24
C ILE A 150 8.10 -20.75 -0.38
N ASN A 151 7.67 -22.00 -0.24
CA ASN A 151 8.54 -23.17 -0.25
C ASN A 151 8.94 -23.66 -1.65
N GLU A 152 8.08 -23.43 -2.65
CA GLU A 152 8.19 -24.06 -3.97
C GLU A 152 8.49 -23.06 -5.09
N CYS A 153 8.18 -21.77 -4.88
CA CYS A 153 8.30 -20.73 -5.91
C CYS A 153 9.62 -19.99 -5.86
N HIS A 154 10.66 -20.61 -6.43
CA HIS A 154 11.99 -20.02 -6.56
C HIS A 154 12.41 -19.92 -8.04
N CYS A 155 11.55 -19.36 -8.88
CA CYS A 155 11.68 -19.44 -10.34
C CYS A 155 12.91 -18.69 -10.86
N ASN A 156 13.16 -17.47 -10.37
CA ASN A 156 14.33 -16.66 -10.70
C ASN A 156 14.60 -15.62 -9.59
N PRO A 157 15.77 -14.95 -9.57
CA PRO A 157 16.04 -13.82 -8.67
C PRO A 157 15.19 -12.57 -8.95
N TYR A 158 14.35 -12.69 -9.98
CA TYR A 158 13.30 -11.83 -10.51
C TYR A 158 11.91 -12.00 -9.91
N GLY A 159 11.66 -13.07 -9.13
CA GLY A 159 10.41 -13.29 -8.41
C GLY A 159 9.24 -13.48 -9.35
N ASP A 160 9.56 -13.87 -10.58
CA ASP A 160 8.57 -14.28 -11.54
C ASP A 160 7.80 -15.48 -10.97
N PRO A 161 6.46 -15.43 -10.90
CA PRO A 161 5.66 -16.56 -10.43
C PRO A 161 5.42 -17.65 -11.45
N SER A 162 5.96 -17.55 -12.67
CA SER A 162 5.62 -18.48 -13.75
C SER A 162 5.81 -19.96 -13.38
N CYS A 163 6.82 -20.31 -12.56
CA CYS A 163 7.01 -21.69 -12.11
C CYS A 163 5.95 -22.15 -11.10
N CYS A 164 5.41 -21.25 -10.27
CA CYS A 164 4.26 -21.57 -9.39
C CYS A 164 3.01 -21.88 -10.20
N VAL A 165 2.80 -21.11 -11.27
CA VAL A 165 1.68 -21.31 -12.19
C VAL A 165 1.87 -22.63 -12.93
N ALA A 166 3.07 -22.90 -13.41
CA ALA A 166 3.41 -24.17 -14.07
C ALA A 166 3.27 -25.38 -13.12
N ALA A 167 3.59 -25.21 -11.83
CA ALA A 167 3.40 -26.22 -10.79
C ALA A 167 1.93 -26.37 -10.33
N GLY A 168 1.04 -25.48 -10.76
CA GLY A 168 -0.37 -25.49 -10.38
C GLY A 168 -0.63 -25.01 -8.95
N THR A 169 0.32 -24.31 -8.32
CA THR A 169 0.18 -23.76 -6.96
C THR A 169 -0.91 -22.69 -6.91
N PHE A 170 -0.98 -21.85 -7.95
CA PHE A 170 -2.06 -20.88 -8.19
C PHE A 170 -2.14 -20.54 -9.69
N THR A 171 -3.17 -19.79 -10.08
CA THR A 171 -3.33 -19.28 -11.45
C THR A 171 -3.21 -17.76 -11.46
N ILE A 172 -2.66 -17.22 -12.56
CA ILE A 172 -2.57 -15.79 -12.82
C ILE A 172 -3.51 -15.46 -13.97
N ASP A 173 -4.38 -14.49 -13.74
CA ASP A 173 -5.23 -13.90 -14.77
C ASP A 173 -5.07 -12.38 -14.70
N GLN A 174 -4.31 -11.82 -15.65
CA GLN A 174 -4.06 -10.38 -15.73
C GLN A 174 -5.30 -9.59 -16.15
N ASN A 175 -6.35 -10.27 -16.64
CA ASN A 175 -7.60 -9.64 -17.01
C ASN A 175 -8.66 -9.75 -15.91
N ALA A 176 -8.37 -10.46 -14.81
CA ALA A 176 -9.29 -10.57 -13.70
C ALA A 176 -9.49 -9.21 -13.04
N LYS A 177 -10.75 -8.88 -12.78
CA LYS A 177 -11.17 -7.63 -12.12
C LYS A 177 -11.85 -7.96 -10.80
N CYS A 178 -11.55 -7.17 -9.78
CA CYS A 178 -12.19 -7.24 -8.48
C CYS A 178 -12.84 -5.89 -8.19
N TYR A 179 -14.11 -5.94 -7.83
CA TYR A 179 -14.94 -4.78 -7.54
C TYR A 179 -15.33 -4.81 -6.08
N VAL A 180 -15.24 -3.66 -5.43
CA VAL A 180 -15.76 -3.43 -4.08
C VAL A 180 -16.79 -2.31 -4.15
N SER A 181 -17.91 -2.47 -3.46
CA SER A 181 -18.87 -1.37 -3.29
C SER A 181 -18.24 -0.25 -2.49
N ASN A 182 -18.75 0.98 -2.65
CA ASN A 182 -18.34 2.07 -1.78
C ASN A 182 -18.57 1.70 -0.31
N THR A 183 -17.55 1.96 0.52
CA THR A 183 -17.60 1.78 1.99
C THR A 183 -17.92 3.07 2.71
N VAL A 184 -17.76 4.21 2.02
CA VAL A 184 -17.94 5.55 2.54
C VAL A 184 -18.70 6.38 1.50
N ASP A 185 -19.69 7.14 1.95
CA ASP A 185 -20.49 8.03 1.11
C ASP A 185 -19.73 9.34 0.90
N GLU A 186 -18.78 9.29 -0.03
CA GLU A 186 -17.90 10.42 -0.33
C GLU A 186 -17.48 10.44 -1.81
N ILE A 187 -17.39 11.65 -2.37
CA ILE A 187 -16.85 11.86 -3.70
C ILE A 187 -15.32 11.82 -3.61
N THR A 188 -14.70 10.82 -4.25
CA THR A 188 -13.24 10.61 -4.19
C THR A 188 -12.56 10.61 -5.57
N THR A 189 -13.26 11.11 -6.60
CA THR A 189 -12.78 11.20 -7.99
C THR A 189 -13.19 12.52 -8.63
N GLY A 190 -12.47 12.94 -9.68
CA GLY A 190 -12.68 14.21 -10.35
C GLY A 190 -12.09 15.41 -9.60
N ASN A 191 -12.58 16.60 -9.91
CA ASN A 191 -12.14 17.83 -9.26
C ASN A 191 -12.85 17.99 -7.92
N LEU A 192 -12.10 17.85 -6.82
CA LEU A 192 -12.62 17.95 -5.46
C LEU A 192 -12.35 19.35 -4.89
N THR A 193 -13.30 19.87 -4.11
CA THR A 193 -13.12 21.14 -3.37
C THR A 193 -12.38 20.95 -2.04
N THR A 194 -12.34 19.73 -1.52
CA THR A 194 -11.68 19.31 -0.28
C THR A 194 -11.12 17.90 -0.46
N LEU A 195 -10.04 17.55 0.25
CA LEU A 195 -9.56 16.17 0.24
C LEU A 195 -10.60 15.21 0.84
N PRO A 196 -10.57 13.92 0.45
CA PRO A 196 -11.36 12.90 1.10
C PRO A 196 -11.18 12.89 2.62
N GLY A 197 -12.24 12.59 3.36
CA GLY A 197 -12.30 12.67 4.81
C GLY A 197 -12.34 14.10 5.37
N ALA A 198 -12.59 15.10 4.52
CA ALA A 198 -12.46 16.52 4.88
C ALA A 198 -11.07 16.89 5.44
N ASN A 199 -10.03 16.16 5.00
CA ASN A 199 -8.67 16.39 5.46
C ASN A 199 -8.14 17.73 4.92
N PRO A 200 -7.59 18.61 5.77
CA PRO A 200 -6.98 19.84 5.33
C PRO A 200 -5.60 19.54 4.77
N VAL A 201 -5.13 20.36 3.84
CA VAL A 201 -3.71 20.36 3.48
C VAL A 201 -2.93 20.83 4.70
N GLN A 202 -2.10 19.95 5.25
CA GLN A 202 -1.33 20.26 6.45
C GLN A 202 -0.05 21.03 6.08
N ALA A 203 0.43 21.85 7.01
CA ALA A 203 1.77 22.40 6.91
C ALA A 203 2.84 21.28 7.02
N PRO A 204 4.12 21.57 6.72
CA PRO A 204 5.23 20.63 6.95
C PRO A 204 5.44 20.21 8.42
N CYS A 205 4.66 20.76 9.35
CA CYS A 205 4.52 20.27 10.71
C CYS A 205 3.15 19.60 10.87
N TYR A 206 3.12 18.42 11.50
CA TYR A 206 1.86 17.76 11.80
C TYR A 206 1.05 18.60 12.78
N GLU A 207 -0.15 18.98 12.39
CA GLU A 207 -1.15 19.56 13.27
C GLU A 207 -2.30 18.57 13.36
N ASP A 208 -2.64 18.19 14.59
CA ASP A 208 -3.80 17.34 14.83
C ASP A 208 -5.05 18.12 14.44
N TYR A 209 -5.71 17.68 13.37
CA TYR A 209 -6.90 18.31 12.85
C TYR A 209 -8.09 17.40 13.04
N VAL A 210 -9.15 17.95 13.61
CA VAL A 210 -10.44 17.29 13.71
C VAL A 210 -11.23 17.61 12.44
N ALA A 211 -11.54 16.57 11.66
CA ALA A 211 -12.40 16.68 10.49
C ALA A 211 -13.69 17.44 10.84
N THR A 212 -14.05 18.44 10.04
CA THR A 212 -15.27 19.24 10.23
C THR A 212 -16.54 18.43 10.01
N TYR A 213 -16.43 17.34 9.25
CA TYR A 213 -17.45 16.31 9.11
C TYR A 213 -16.79 14.96 8.84
N MET A 214 -17.42 13.88 9.32
CA MET A 214 -17.03 12.52 8.97
C MET A 214 -18.05 11.99 7.95
N PRO A 215 -17.62 11.61 6.74
CA PRO A 215 -18.52 10.98 5.77
C PRO A 215 -19.19 9.73 6.34
N ALA A 216 -20.43 9.45 5.92
CA ALA A 216 -21.15 8.30 6.43
C ALA A 216 -20.53 6.99 5.91
N VAL A 217 -20.37 6.01 6.81
CA VAL A 217 -20.00 4.65 6.41
C VAL A 217 -21.22 3.99 5.75
N VAL A 218 -21.04 3.51 4.53
CA VAL A 218 -22.06 2.78 3.77
C VAL A 218 -21.88 1.29 4.03
N GLY A 219 -22.94 0.64 4.49
CA GLY A 219 -22.95 -0.79 4.77
C GLY A 219 -24.21 -1.48 4.25
N PRO A 220 -24.15 -2.78 3.93
CA PRO A 220 -22.96 -3.64 3.96
C PRO A 220 -22.04 -3.44 2.73
N VAL A 221 -20.77 -3.85 2.84
CA VAL A 221 -19.80 -3.80 1.74
C VAL A 221 -19.87 -5.09 0.93
N TYR A 222 -19.93 -4.95 -0.40
CA TYR A 222 -20.02 -6.06 -1.34
C TYR A 222 -18.73 -6.18 -2.14
N VAL A 223 -18.31 -7.42 -2.40
CA VAL A 223 -17.16 -7.73 -3.25
C VAL A 223 -17.62 -8.64 -4.38
N SER A 224 -17.20 -8.33 -5.61
CA SER A 224 -17.59 -9.08 -6.82
C SER A 224 -16.42 -9.19 -7.78
N THR A 225 -16.37 -10.27 -8.56
CA THR A 225 -15.49 -10.39 -9.74
C THR A 225 -16.18 -10.00 -11.05
N GLU A 226 -17.47 -9.66 -10.96
CA GLU A 226 -18.32 -9.27 -12.09
C GLU A 226 -18.66 -7.78 -12.00
N GLU A 227 -18.44 -7.07 -13.11
CA GLU A 227 -18.72 -5.65 -13.24
C GLU A 227 -20.22 -5.37 -13.10
N GLY A 228 -20.58 -4.30 -12.40
CA GLY A 228 -21.98 -3.85 -12.28
C GLY A 228 -22.85 -4.66 -11.30
N VAL A 229 -22.30 -5.64 -10.59
CA VAL A 229 -23.06 -6.45 -9.62
C VAL A 229 -23.14 -5.81 -8.22
N VAL A 230 -22.28 -4.83 -7.91
CA VAL A 230 -22.29 -4.17 -6.59
C VAL A 230 -23.33 -3.02 -6.52
N PRO A 231 -24.10 -2.88 -5.42
CA PRO A 231 -25.30 -2.02 -5.39
C PRO A 231 -25.06 -0.50 -5.42
N ASN A 232 -23.83 -0.03 -5.26
CA ASN A 232 -23.51 1.40 -5.26
C ASN A 232 -22.01 1.62 -5.48
N GLY A 233 -21.66 2.28 -6.60
CA GLY A 233 -20.29 2.69 -6.92
C GLY A 233 -19.32 1.51 -7.06
N THR A 234 -19.02 1.11 -8.28
CA THR A 234 -17.91 0.20 -8.57
C THR A 234 -16.60 0.98 -8.51
N THR A 235 -15.79 0.74 -7.48
CA THR A 235 -14.35 0.99 -7.59
C THR A 235 -13.70 -0.31 -8.02
N GLU A 236 -13.14 -0.35 -9.23
CA GLU A 236 -12.15 -1.38 -9.55
C GLU A 236 -11.03 -1.21 -8.53
N VAL A 237 -10.74 -2.25 -7.75
CA VAL A 237 -9.55 -2.23 -6.91
C VAL A 237 -8.38 -2.16 -7.88
N GLY A 238 -7.79 -0.98 -8.00
CA GLY A 238 -6.75 -0.72 -8.99
C GLY A 238 -5.65 -1.77 -8.92
N HIS A 239 -4.98 -1.99 -10.06
CA HIS A 239 -3.75 -2.76 -10.13
C HIS A 239 -2.69 -2.13 -9.20
N ILE A 240 -2.75 -2.44 -7.90
CA ILE A 240 -1.67 -2.24 -6.96
C ILE A 240 -0.75 -3.42 -7.21
N GLU A 241 0.34 -3.25 -7.96
CA GLU A 241 1.40 -4.26 -8.10
C GLU A 241 1.86 -4.73 -6.72
N PHE A 242 1.19 -5.77 -6.19
CA PHE A 242 1.55 -6.42 -4.93
C PHE A 242 2.84 -7.20 -5.19
N CYS A 243 3.97 -6.52 -5.05
CA CYS A 243 5.23 -7.18 -4.76
C CYS A 243 5.22 -7.66 -3.32
N VAL A 244 4.64 -8.83 -3.09
CA VAL A 244 5.16 -9.66 -2.00
C VAL A 244 6.52 -10.14 -2.51
N CYS A 245 7.55 -9.31 -2.31
CA CYS A 245 8.96 -9.66 -2.46
C CYS A 245 9.33 -10.67 -1.37
N VAL A 246 8.73 -11.87 -1.40
CA VAL A 246 9.37 -13.02 -0.77
C VAL A 246 10.78 -12.98 -1.33
N CYS A 247 11.78 -12.66 -0.51
CA CYS A 247 13.18 -12.90 -0.87
C CYS A 247 13.20 -14.40 -1.22
N VAL A 248 13.07 -14.81 -2.48
CA VAL A 248 13.77 -14.38 -3.69
C VAL A 248 12.98 -13.42 -4.62
N ARG A 249 13.16 -12.10 -4.37
CA ARG A 249 12.88 -10.89 -5.18
C ARG A 249 11.88 -11.01 -6.33
N ALA A 250 10.63 -10.52 -6.16
CA ALA A 250 9.62 -10.01 -7.14
C ALA A 250 8.25 -10.71 -7.30
N CYS A 251 7.32 -9.98 -7.93
CA CYS A 251 5.89 -9.91 -7.58
C CYS A 251 5.00 -10.94 -8.29
N ALA A 252 3.96 -11.40 -7.59
CA ALA A 252 2.94 -12.27 -8.15
C ALA A 252 1.58 -12.16 -7.44
N PHE A 253 0.52 -12.04 -8.23
CA PHE A 253 -0.87 -12.02 -7.75
C PHE A 253 -1.58 -13.34 -8.03
N SER A 254 -2.46 -13.76 -7.12
CA SER A 254 -3.18 -15.04 -7.20
C SER A 254 -4.70 -14.84 -7.24
N ARG A 255 -5.39 -15.64 -8.04
CA ARG A 255 -6.84 -15.80 -8.02
C ARG A 255 -7.22 -16.81 -6.92
N MET A 256 -7.87 -16.33 -5.87
CA MET A 256 -8.57 -17.16 -4.88
C MET A 256 -9.87 -17.69 -5.50
N ARG A 257 -10.15 -18.98 -5.39
CA ARG A 257 -11.40 -19.57 -5.87
C ARG A 257 -12.46 -19.33 -4.79
N LEU A 258 -13.15 -18.19 -4.87
CA LEU A 258 -14.25 -17.71 -4.01
C LEU A 258 -15.51 -18.62 -3.97
N SER A 259 -15.36 -19.93 -4.10
CA SER A 259 -16.47 -20.89 -4.04
C SER A 259 -16.82 -21.35 -2.62
N ARG A 260 -16.13 -20.82 -1.57
CA ARG A 260 -16.37 -21.28 -0.19
C ARG A 260 -15.83 -20.38 0.94
N LEU A 261 -15.81 -19.06 0.79
CA LEU A 261 -15.78 -18.20 1.99
C LEU A 261 -17.19 -18.21 2.58
N ARG A 262 -17.32 -18.64 3.85
CA ARG A 262 -18.61 -18.51 4.54
C ARG A 262 -18.83 -17.03 4.79
N GLU A 263 -20.05 -16.53 4.62
CA GLU A 263 -20.45 -15.12 4.84
C GLU A 263 -19.81 -14.49 6.10
N ARG A 264 -19.63 -15.30 7.16
CA ARG A 264 -18.98 -14.89 8.41
C ARG A 264 -17.51 -14.45 8.29
N ASP A 265 -16.74 -14.95 7.33
CA ASP A 265 -15.32 -14.59 7.16
C ASP A 265 -15.18 -13.24 6.40
N MET A 266 -16.16 -12.90 5.55
CA MET A 266 -16.26 -11.59 4.88
C MET A 266 -16.85 -10.51 5.79
N ASP A 267 -17.81 -10.85 6.66
CA ASP A 267 -18.31 -9.93 7.67
C ASP A 267 -17.22 -9.56 8.70
N VAL A 268 -16.26 -10.45 8.95
CA VAL A 268 -15.06 -10.14 9.75
C VAL A 268 -14.09 -9.25 8.96
N PHE A 269 -13.91 -9.47 7.66
CA PHE A 269 -13.08 -8.62 6.77
C PHE A 269 -13.59 -7.17 6.71
N VAL A 270 -14.89 -6.99 6.43
CA VAL A 270 -15.54 -5.67 6.38
C VAL A 270 -15.72 -5.08 7.77
N GLY A 271 -16.09 -5.92 8.75
CA GLY A 271 -16.24 -5.51 10.14
C GLY A 271 -14.93 -5.03 10.77
N HIS A 272 -13.79 -5.66 10.48
CA HIS A 272 -12.47 -5.15 10.89
C HIS A 272 -12.07 -3.91 10.10
N LEU A 273 -12.30 -3.85 8.78
CA LEU A 273 -12.03 -2.65 7.97
C LEU A 273 -12.74 -1.40 8.51
N VAL A 274 -14.02 -1.53 8.89
CA VAL A 274 -14.82 -0.43 9.46
C VAL A 274 -14.44 -0.12 10.91
N ARG A 275 -14.08 -1.13 11.72
CA ARG A 275 -13.74 -0.95 13.14
C ARG A 275 -12.30 -0.47 13.37
N LEU A 276 -11.41 -0.68 12.40
CA LEU A 276 -10.01 -0.25 12.41
C LEU A 276 -9.81 1.18 11.91
N GLY A 277 -10.87 1.87 11.45
CA GLY A 277 -10.71 3.20 10.85
C GLY A 277 -9.73 3.19 9.68
N LEU A 278 -9.61 2.06 8.97
CA LEU A 278 -8.73 1.90 7.82
C LEU A 278 -9.16 2.94 6.78
N GLN A 279 -8.36 4.00 6.72
CA GLN A 279 -8.52 5.12 5.82
C GLN A 279 -8.55 4.58 4.39
N THR A 280 -9.30 5.26 3.54
CA THR A 280 -9.25 5.04 2.09
C THR A 280 -7.81 4.86 1.62
N PRO A 281 -7.54 3.98 0.63
CA PRO A 281 -6.19 3.79 0.11
C PRO A 281 -5.60 5.17 -0.17
N VAL A 282 -4.41 5.43 0.35
CA VAL A 282 -3.76 6.74 0.25
C VAL A 282 -3.80 7.15 -1.23
N LYS A 283 -4.48 8.26 -1.54
CA LYS A 283 -4.57 8.80 -2.90
C LYS A 283 -3.61 9.98 -3.02
N LEU A 284 -2.93 10.09 -4.16
CA LEU A 284 -2.15 11.27 -4.49
C LEU A 284 -3.04 12.28 -5.23
N PHE A 285 -3.11 13.50 -4.71
CA PHE A 285 -3.87 14.62 -5.25
C PHE A 285 -2.94 15.68 -5.83
N TYR A 286 -3.50 16.51 -6.71
CA TYR A 286 -2.89 17.66 -7.36
C TYR A 286 -3.69 18.91 -6.99
#